data_AF-W4VMJ9-F1
#
_entry.id   AF-W4VMJ9-F1
#
_cell.length_a   1.000
_cell.length_b   1.000
_cell.length_c   1.000
_cell.angle_alpha   90.00
_cell.angle_beta   90.00
_cell.angle_gamma   90.00
#
_symmetry.space_group_name_H-M   'P 1'
#
loop_
_entity.id
_entity.type
_entity.pdbx_description
1 polymer ?
#
loop_
_entity_poly.entity_id
_entity_poly.type
_entity_poly.pdbx_seq_one_letter_code
_entity_poly.pdbx_strand_id
1 'polypeptide(L)'
;MITRKSKREIEMMQEAGKVLAKCHKEIAKLIKPGVTTKEIDDFVEFFLEEHGATPEQKGYSGYPYATCASVNDEICHGFPRNEKLVKGGIS
;
A
#
# COMPACT_ATOMS: atom_id res chain seq x y z
N MET A 1 -21.12 0.52 17.97
CA MET A 1 -21.79 1.75 17.46
C MET A 1 -21.26 2.02 16.07
N ILE A 2 -22.12 2.26 15.06
CA ILE A 2 -21.69 2.57 13.69
C ILE A 2 -21.94 4.06 13.44
N THR A 3 -20.89 4.79 13.08
CA THR A 3 -20.97 6.23 12.82
C THR A 3 -21.48 6.49 11.40
N ARG A 4 -22.58 7.24 11.26
CA ARG A 4 -23.05 7.71 9.96
C ARG A 4 -22.19 8.89 9.50
N LYS A 5 -21.59 8.76 8.32
CA LYS A 5 -20.79 9.82 7.71
C LYS A 5 -21.67 10.93 7.15
N SER A 6 -21.22 12.17 7.34
CA SER A 6 -21.78 13.36 6.69
C SER A 6 -21.45 13.36 5.19
N LYS A 7 -22.19 14.17 4.41
CA LYS A 7 -21.92 14.35 2.98
C LYS A 7 -20.47 14.79 2.72
N ARG A 8 -19.96 15.72 3.52
CA ARG A 8 -18.57 16.21 3.46
C ARG A 8 -17.56 15.10 3.69
N GLU A 9 -17.76 14.25 4.70
CA GLU A 9 -16.87 13.11 4.95
C GLU A 9 -16.90 12.11 3.80
N ILE A 10 -18.07 11.83 3.22
CA ILE A 10 -18.20 10.93 2.07
C ILE A 10 -17.43 11.48 0.86
N GLU A 11 -17.54 12.78 0.57
CA GLU A 11 -16.79 13.43 -0.51
C GLU A 11 -15.27 13.35 -0.28
N MET A 12 -14.81 13.59 0.96
CA MET A 12 -13.39 13.45 1.31
C MET A 12 -12.89 11.99 1.16
N MET A 13 -13.70 11.02 1.61
CA MET A 13 -13.38 9.59 1.46
C MET A 13 -13.31 9.19 -0.03
N GLN A 14 -14.16 9.78 -0.87
CA GLN A 14 -14.15 9.52 -2.31
C GLN A 14 -12.86 10.01 -2.97
N GLU A 15 -12.39 11.22 -2.63
CA GLU A 15 -11.12 11.73 -3.17
C GLU A 15 -9.91 10.89 -2.68
N ALA A 16 -9.86 10.55 -1.39
CA ALA A 16 -8.83 9.65 -0.86
C ALA A 16 -8.86 8.28 -1.56
N GLY A 17 -10.05 7.73 -1.78
CA GLY A 17 -10.26 6.46 -2.47
C GLY A 17 -9.77 6.46 -3.93
N LYS A 18 -9.86 7.59 -4.64
CA LYS A 18 -9.31 7.72 -6.00
C LYS A 18 -7.79 7.60 -6.00
N VAL A 19 -7.11 8.26 -5.07
CA VAL A 19 -5.64 8.18 -4.92
C VAL A 19 -5.22 6.75 -4.58
N LEU A 20 -5.89 6.12 -3.61
CA LEU A 20 -5.63 4.73 -3.22
C LEU A 20 -5.80 3.77 -4.42
N ALA A 21 -6.91 3.87 -5.14
CA ALA A 21 -7.18 3.02 -6.29
C ALA A 21 -6.17 3.22 -7.43
N LYS A 22 -5.68 4.45 -7.63
CA LYS A 22 -4.63 4.74 -8.61
C LYS A 22 -3.30 4.14 -8.18
N CYS A 23 -2.90 4.31 -6.92
CA CYS A 23 -1.69 3.71 -6.36
C CYS A 23 -1.68 2.19 -6.56
N HIS A 24 -2.78 1.52 -6.19
CA HIS A 24 -2.91 0.07 -6.32
C HIS A 24 -2.78 -0.42 -7.77
N LYS A 25 -3.30 0.34 -8.73
CA LYS A 25 -3.16 0.03 -10.17
C LYS A 25 -1.73 0.19 -10.67
N GLU A 26 -0.98 1.16 -10.17
CA GLU A 26 0.43 1.33 -10.53
C GLU A 26 1.31 0.26 -9.88
N ILE A 27 1.08 -0.09 -8.61
CA ILE A 27 1.74 -1.21 -7.93
C ILE A 27 1.58 -2.50 -8.75
N ALA A 28 0.36 -2.79 -9.24
CA ALA A 28 0.10 -3.99 -10.03
C ALA A 28 0.98 -4.12 -11.29
N LYS A 29 1.44 -3.00 -11.88
CA LYS A 29 2.35 -3.00 -13.04
C LYS A 29 3.80 -3.28 -12.65
N LEU A 30 4.17 -3.03 -11.39
CA LEU A 30 5.51 -3.25 -10.86
C LEU A 30 5.73 -4.71 -10.45
N ILE A 31 4.67 -5.40 -10.04
CA ILE A 31 4.74 -6.78 -9.54
C ILE A 31 5.17 -7.73 -10.67
N LYS A 32 6.43 -8.19 -10.60
CA LYS A 32 7.00 -9.19 -11.49
C LYS A 32 8.19 -9.87 -10.81
N PRO A 33 8.58 -11.08 -11.27
CA PRO A 33 9.77 -11.75 -10.74
C PRO A 33 11.01 -10.84 -10.83
N GLY A 34 11.80 -10.83 -9.76
CA GLY A 34 13.01 -10.02 -9.64
C GLY A 34 12.83 -8.67 -8.94
N VAL A 35 11.60 -8.18 -8.76
CA VAL A 35 11.29 -6.99 -7.94
C VAL A 35 11.21 -7.40 -6.47
N THR A 36 11.67 -6.53 -5.58
CA THR A 36 11.60 -6.69 -4.12
C THR A 36 10.34 -6.00 -3.58
N THR A 37 9.81 -6.47 -2.46
CA THR A 37 8.69 -5.78 -1.81
C THR A 37 9.08 -4.42 -1.24
N LYS A 38 10.39 -4.22 -0.98
CA LYS A 38 10.95 -2.91 -0.62
C LYS A 38 10.90 -1.89 -1.78
N GLU A 39 11.17 -2.30 -3.02
CA GLU A 39 10.99 -1.43 -4.19
C GLU A 39 9.53 -1.02 -4.39
N ILE A 40 8.58 -1.91 -4.06
CA ILE A 40 7.15 -1.59 -4.06
C ILE A 40 6.82 -0.57 -2.98
N ASP A 41 7.35 -0.74 -1.76
CA ASP A 41 7.17 0.21 -0.66
C ASP A 41 7.74 1.59 -0.99
N ASP A 42 8.95 1.66 -1.53
CA ASP A 42 9.57 2.92 -1.97
C ASP A 42 8.76 3.63 -3.05
N PHE A 43 8.17 2.86 -3.98
CA PHE A 43 7.22 3.40 -4.94
C PHE A 43 5.97 3.97 -4.25
N VAL A 44 5.42 3.29 -3.24
CA VAL A 44 4.22 3.77 -2.51
C VAL A 44 4.51 5.04 -1.74
N GLU A 45 5.65 5.15 -1.06
CA GLU A 45 6.11 6.38 -0.39
C GLU A 45 6.09 7.55 -1.38
N PHE A 46 6.82 7.40 -2.49
CA PHE A 46 6.92 8.43 -3.53
C PHE A 46 5.56 8.76 -4.15
N PHE A 47 4.77 7.74 -4.49
CA PHE A 47 3.47 7.94 -5.12
C PHE A 47 2.51 8.72 -4.21
N LEU A 48 2.47 8.41 -2.92
CA LEU A 48 1.60 9.11 -1.97
C LEU A 48 2.07 10.57 -1.79
N GLU A 49 3.37 10.81 -1.64
CA GLU A 49 3.94 12.15 -1.54
C GLU A 49 3.57 13.02 -2.74
N GLU A 50 3.76 12.51 -3.97
CA GLU A 50 3.42 13.22 -5.22
C GLU A 50 1.93 13.54 -5.35
N HIS A 51 1.05 12.81 -4.65
CA HIS A 51 -0.39 13.03 -4.65
C HIS A 51 -0.88 13.78 -3.39
N GLY A 52 0.04 14.32 -2.58
CA GLY A 52 -0.30 15.05 -1.35
C GLY A 52 -0.96 14.17 -0.29
N ALA A 53 -0.68 12.87 -0.30
CA ALA A 53 -1.22 11.87 0.61
C ALA A 53 -0.13 11.34 1.54
N THR A 54 -0.55 10.71 2.63
CA THR A 54 0.37 10.10 3.62
C THR A 54 0.10 8.61 3.79
N PRO A 55 1.13 7.81 4.07
CA PRO A 55 0.96 6.39 4.37
C PRO A 55 0.40 6.18 5.79
N GLU A 56 -0.91 5.95 5.90
CA GLU A 56 -1.61 5.88 7.20
C GLU A 56 -1.05 4.82 8.17
N GLN A 57 -0.55 3.70 7.66
CA GLN A 57 0.01 2.64 8.50
C GLN A 57 1.41 2.94 9.02
N LYS A 58 2.13 3.87 8.40
CA LYS A 58 3.49 4.21 8.82
C LYS A 58 3.45 4.99 10.13
N GLY A 59 4.09 4.44 11.15
CA GLY A 59 4.04 4.90 12.53
C GLY A 59 2.92 4.28 13.37
N TYR A 60 1.93 3.61 12.76
CA TYR A 60 0.88 2.93 13.50
C TYR A 60 1.46 1.77 14.30
N SER A 61 1.38 1.83 15.63
CA SER A 61 1.97 0.83 16.53
C SER A 61 3.45 0.52 16.26
N GLY A 62 4.20 1.51 15.74
CA GLY A 62 5.62 1.34 15.38
C GLY A 62 5.88 0.66 14.03
N TYR A 63 4.85 0.40 13.21
CA TYR A 63 5.02 -0.14 11.85
C TYR A 63 5.78 0.87 10.96
N PRO A 64 6.93 0.51 10.34
CA PRO A 64 7.83 1.52 9.77
C PRO A 64 7.66 1.80 8.27
N TYR A 65 6.79 1.05 7.57
CA TYR A 65 6.69 1.08 6.10
C TYR A 65 5.39 1.71 5.60
N ALA A 66 5.38 2.15 4.34
CA ALA A 66 4.20 2.74 3.71
C ALA A 66 3.21 1.72 3.18
N THR A 67 3.67 0.51 2.84
CA THR A 67 2.83 -0.62 2.43
C THR A 67 3.12 -1.88 3.24
N CYS A 68 2.09 -2.70 3.46
CA CYS A 68 2.28 -4.10 3.81
C CYS A 68 2.55 -4.92 2.54
N ALA A 69 3.43 -5.90 2.63
CA ALA A 69 3.71 -6.84 1.57
C ALA A 69 3.83 -8.25 2.14
N SER A 70 2.77 -9.04 1.96
CA SER A 70 2.65 -10.41 2.44
C SER A 70 2.87 -11.39 1.29
N VAL A 71 3.89 -12.23 1.40
CA VAL A 71 4.32 -13.16 0.35
C VAL A 71 4.05 -14.59 0.79
N ASN A 72 3.48 -15.42 -0.10
CA ASN A 72 3.19 -16.84 0.11
C ASN A 72 2.26 -17.15 1.31
N ASP A 73 2.81 -17.73 2.37
CA ASP A 73 2.12 -18.19 3.59
C ASP A 73 1.91 -17.08 4.63
N GLU A 74 2.42 -15.88 4.37
CA GLU A 74 2.16 -14.70 5.17
C GLU A 74 0.69 -14.26 5.04
N ILE A 75 -0.04 -14.26 6.16
CA ILE A 75 -1.48 -13.96 6.16
C ILE A 75 -1.76 -12.49 5.84
N CYS A 76 -1.14 -11.57 6.58
CA CYS A 76 -1.26 -10.12 6.40
C CYS A 76 -0.12 -9.41 7.14
N HIS A 77 0.00 -8.10 6.93
CA HIS A 77 0.96 -7.22 7.62
C HIS A 77 2.44 -7.60 7.45
N GLY A 78 2.77 -8.32 6.37
CA GLY A 78 4.15 -8.64 6.01
C GLY A 78 4.96 -7.36 5.80
N PHE A 79 6.21 -7.39 6.25
CA PHE A 79 7.12 -6.26 6.10
C PHE A 79 7.76 -6.29 4.71
N PRO A 80 7.81 -5.14 4.01
CA PRO A 80 8.67 -4.95 2.85
C PRO A 80 10.12 -5.41 3.14
N ARG A 81 10.68 -6.17 2.20
CA ARG A 81 12.01 -6.78 2.30
C ARG A 81 12.77 -6.65 0.99
N ASN A 82 14.10 -6.70 1.08
CA ASN A 82 15.02 -6.64 -0.07
C ASN A 82 15.14 -7.97 -0.83
N GLU A 83 14.37 -8.99 -0.44
CA GLU A 83 14.34 -10.26 -1.14
C GLU A 83 13.52 -10.16 -2.42
N LYS A 84 14.09 -10.66 -3.52
CA LYS A 84 13.45 -10.62 -4.83
C LYS A 84 12.29 -11.61 -4.88
N LEU A 85 11.15 -11.15 -5.40
CA LEU A 85 10.02 -11.99 -5.71
C LEU A 85 10.43 -13.04 -6.74
N VAL A 86 10.10 -14.30 -6.45
CA VAL A 86 10.29 -15.43 -7.36
C VAL A 86 9.03 -15.65 -8.19
N LYS A 87 9.18 -16.27 -9.37
CA LYS A 87 8.02 -16.67 -10.17
C LYS A 87 7.19 -17.68 -9.37
N GLY A 88 5.90 -17.38 -9.18
CA GLY A 88 5.00 -18.17 -8.33
C GLY A 88 5.07 -17.83 -6.83
N GLY A 89 5.85 -16.81 -6.44
CA GLY A 89 5.92 -16.28 -5.07
C GLY A 89 4.73 -15.39 -4.68
N ILE A 90 3.62 -15.52 -5.40
CA ILE A 90 2.36 -14.80 -5.14
C ILE A 90 1.29 -15.84 -5.44
N SER A 91 0.55 -16.25 -4.40
CA SER A 91 -0.68 -17.02 -4.55
C SER A 91 -1.82 -16.14 -5.03
#